data_AF-A0A2Z6MQZ7-F1
#
_entry.id   AF-A0A2Z6MQZ7-F1
#
_cell.length_a   1.000
_cell.length_b   1.000
_cell.length_c   1.000
_cell.angle_alpha   90.00
_cell.angle_beta   90.00
_cell.angle_gamma   90.00
#
_symmetry.space_group_name_H-M   'P 1'
#
loop_
_entity.id
_entity.type
_entity.pdbx_description
1 polymer ?
#
loop_
_entity_poly.entity_id
_entity_poly.type
_entity_poly.pdbx_seq_one_letter_code
_entity_poly.pdbx_strand_id
1 'polypeptide(L)'
;MFGEIMDAKKAMPPDKLAELWTIDPKRAKRILANRQSAARSKERKARYIQELERKVQTLQTEATTLSAQLTLYQRDTSGLSNENTELKIRLQAMEQQAHLRDALNDALMKEVERLKIATGEAMNPTESFNMGMHQMQFGGSNFFSMPQHSGPSSHHQDIQFQFGHSPSNMPNHQMQQTNSHQMSDMLQNDQLGRLQGLDISSKGSTLVKSEGPSISASESSTTF
;
A
#
# COMPACT_ATOMS: atom_id res chain seq x y z
N MET A 1 9.65 35.89 56.19
CA MET A 1 9.74 34.55 56.82
C MET A 1 9.79 33.38 55.82
N PHE A 2 10.47 33.51 54.67
CA PHE A 2 10.68 32.37 53.74
C PHE A 2 12.14 31.85 53.72
N GLY A 3 13.08 32.58 54.34
CA GLY A 3 14.49 32.22 54.40
C GLY A 3 14.82 31.07 55.35
N GLU A 4 14.19 31.03 56.54
CA GLU A 4 14.51 30.01 57.57
C GLU A 4 14.03 28.59 57.19
N ILE A 5 12.97 28.47 56.39
CA ILE A 5 12.43 27.17 55.97
C ILE A 5 13.34 26.50 54.93
N MET A 6 14.11 27.27 54.16
CA MET A 6 15.10 26.73 53.22
C MET A 6 16.35 26.22 53.92
N ASP A 7 16.77 26.85 55.03
CA ASP A 7 17.90 26.39 55.83
C ASP A 7 17.58 25.17 56.69
N ALA A 8 16.31 24.96 57.06
CA ALA A 8 15.86 23.74 57.73
C ALA A 8 16.02 22.45 56.87
N LYS A 9 16.21 22.60 55.56
CA LYS A 9 16.50 21.48 54.61
C LYS A 9 17.99 21.29 54.35
N LYS A 10 18.86 22.15 54.89
CA LYS A 10 20.30 22.12 54.66
C LYS A 10 20.96 21.31 55.79
N ALA A 11 21.84 20.38 55.41
CA ALA A 11 22.61 19.61 56.38
C ALA A 11 23.39 20.56 57.30
N MET A 12 23.52 20.19 58.57
CA MET A 12 24.29 20.94 59.57
C MET A 12 25.66 21.35 58.99
N PRO A 13 26.05 22.63 59.12
CA PRO A 13 27.32 23.11 58.59
C PRO A 13 28.51 22.44 59.28
N PRO A 14 29.66 22.33 58.60
CA PRO A 14 30.83 21.60 59.09
C PRO A 14 31.34 22.13 60.44
N ASP A 15 31.28 23.44 60.69
CA ASP A 15 31.76 24.04 61.95
C ASP A 15 30.95 23.57 63.17
N LYS A 16 29.61 23.61 63.05
CA LYS A 16 28.71 23.08 64.10
C LYS A 16 28.85 21.56 64.28
N LEU A 17 29.19 20.86 63.20
CA LEU A 17 29.43 19.41 63.27
C LEU A 17 30.77 19.08 63.93
N ALA A 18 31.79 19.93 63.78
CA ALA A 18 33.08 19.81 64.44
C ALA A 18 32.97 20.07 65.95
N GLU A 19 32.21 21.10 66.35
CA GLU A 19 31.85 21.30 67.76
C GLU A 19 31.06 20.11 68.32
N LEU A 20 30.12 19.55 67.57
CA LEU A 20 29.37 18.37 68.01
C LEU A 20 30.26 17.12 68.10
N TRP A 21 31.33 17.03 67.32
CA TRP A 21 32.26 15.92 67.39
C TRP A 21 33.01 15.87 68.73
N THR A 22 33.32 17.02 69.32
CA THR A 22 33.99 17.07 70.64
C THR A 22 33.03 16.74 71.78
N ILE A 23 31.74 17.08 71.65
CA ILE A 23 30.70 16.86 72.68
C ILE A 23 30.07 15.45 72.57
N ASP A 24 29.68 15.02 71.38
CA ASP A 24 29.05 13.72 71.09
C ASP A 24 29.50 13.15 69.73
N PRO A 25 30.62 12.41 69.71
CA PRO A 25 31.15 11.80 68.49
C PRO A 25 30.18 10.81 67.82
N LYS A 26 29.31 10.14 68.58
CA LYS A 26 28.37 9.14 68.06
C LYS A 26 27.30 9.82 67.22
N ARG A 27 26.74 10.93 67.72
CA ARG A 27 25.76 11.73 66.98
C ARG A 27 26.37 12.37 65.75
N ALA A 28 27.59 12.90 65.84
CA ALA A 28 28.29 13.49 64.70
C ALA A 28 28.52 12.46 63.57
N LYS A 29 29.00 11.25 63.90
CA LYS A 29 29.13 10.14 62.92
C LYS A 29 27.80 9.78 62.25
N ARG A 30 26.70 9.73 63.01
CA ARG A 30 25.36 9.42 62.47
C ARG A 30 24.90 10.49 61.45
N ILE A 31 25.17 11.76 61.73
CA ILE A 31 24.83 12.87 60.81
C ILE A 31 25.65 12.75 59.51
N LEU A 32 26.94 12.46 59.59
CA LEU A 32 27.79 12.26 58.39
C LEU A 32 27.31 11.08 57.55
N ALA A 33 27.02 9.94 58.19
CA ALA A 33 26.52 8.75 57.50
C ALA A 33 25.16 9.02 56.83
N ASN A 34 24.23 9.68 57.53
CA ASN A 34 22.93 10.06 56.96
C ASN A 34 23.07 11.07 55.81
N ARG A 35 24.00 12.04 55.91
CA ARG A 35 24.29 12.97 54.83
C ARG A 35 24.81 12.24 53.60
N GLN A 36 25.71 11.28 53.78
CA GLN A 36 26.27 10.49 52.69
C GLN A 36 25.19 9.62 52.03
N SER A 37 24.34 8.94 52.82
CA SER A 37 23.26 8.10 52.27
C SER A 37 22.19 8.95 51.58
N ALA A 38 21.80 10.09 52.15
CA ALA A 38 20.86 11.02 51.52
C ALA A 38 21.40 11.57 50.19
N ALA A 39 22.69 11.92 50.13
CA ALA A 39 23.33 12.35 48.89
C ALA A 39 23.28 11.27 47.81
N ARG A 40 23.64 10.02 48.15
CA ARG A 40 23.55 8.87 47.22
C ARG A 40 22.11 8.58 46.79
N SER A 41 21.14 8.67 47.70
CA SER A 41 19.72 8.47 47.35
C SER A 41 19.21 9.55 46.40
N LYS A 42 19.59 10.81 46.63
CA LYS A 42 19.25 11.92 45.73
C LYS A 42 19.88 11.74 44.36
N GLU A 43 21.14 11.32 44.31
CA GLU A 43 21.84 11.01 43.06
C GLU A 43 21.16 9.87 42.30
N ARG A 44 20.85 8.75 42.96
CA ARG A 44 20.13 7.63 42.33
C ARG A 44 18.78 8.07 41.78
N LYS A 45 18.01 8.84 42.55
CA LYS A 45 16.71 9.36 42.10
C LYS A 45 16.86 10.31 40.91
N ALA A 46 17.87 11.19 40.91
CA ALA A 46 18.14 12.08 39.79
C ALA A 46 18.52 11.30 38.52
N ARG A 47 19.37 10.27 38.64
CA ARG A 47 19.73 9.39 37.52
C ARG A 47 18.51 8.62 36.98
N TYR A 48 17.68 8.07 37.86
CA TYR A 48 16.46 7.36 37.47
C TYR A 48 15.47 8.28 36.73
N ILE A 49 15.29 9.51 37.20
CA ILE A 49 14.45 10.50 36.51
C ILE A 49 14.99 10.78 35.10
N GLN A 50 16.30 11.05 34.96
CA GLN A 50 16.92 11.29 33.65
C GLN A 50 16.80 10.09 32.71
N GLU A 51 16.93 8.88 33.23
CA GLU A 51 16.76 7.64 32.45
C GLU A 51 15.32 7.50 31.95
N LEU A 52 14.33 7.76 32.79
CA LEU A 52 12.92 7.76 32.39
C LEU A 52 12.63 8.83 31.34
N GLU A 53 13.15 10.06 31.52
CA GLU A 53 12.98 11.14 30.55
C GLU A 53 13.55 10.76 29.18
N ARG A 54 14.75 10.17 29.15
CA ARG A 54 15.34 9.64 27.91
C ARG A 54 14.48 8.53 27.32
N LYS A 55 13.99 7.59 28.14
CA LYS A 55 13.16 6.47 27.64
C LYS A 55 11.86 6.96 27.04
N VAL A 56 11.22 7.97 27.63
CA VAL A 56 10.03 8.62 27.07
C VAL A 56 10.34 9.25 25.71
N GLN A 57 11.43 10.02 25.60
CA GLN A 57 11.83 10.63 24.32
C GLN A 57 12.13 9.58 23.24
N THR A 58 12.84 8.51 23.60
CA THR A 58 13.14 7.40 22.68
C THR A 58 11.84 6.72 22.21
N LEU A 59 10.96 6.34 23.13
CA LEU A 59 9.69 5.70 22.78
C LEU A 59 8.80 6.61 21.93
N GLN A 60 8.78 7.92 22.21
CA GLN A 60 8.03 8.88 21.41
C GLN A 60 8.59 9.00 19.98
N THR A 61 9.91 9.01 19.84
CA THR A 61 10.58 9.04 18.53
C THR A 61 10.32 7.76 17.74
N GLU A 62 10.39 6.60 18.41
CA GLU A 62 10.02 5.29 17.83
C GLU A 62 8.57 5.29 17.37
N ALA A 63 7.63 5.78 18.20
CA ALA A 63 6.22 5.89 17.85
C ALA A 63 6.01 6.75 16.60
N THR A 64 6.61 7.95 16.54
CA THR A 64 6.53 8.82 15.36
C THR A 64 7.09 8.13 14.10
N THR A 65 8.22 7.43 14.23
CA THR A 65 8.85 6.72 13.12
C THR A 65 7.97 5.58 12.61
N LEU A 66 7.39 4.79 13.52
CA LEU A 66 6.46 3.71 13.17
C LEU A 66 5.17 4.25 12.54
N SER A 67 4.64 5.36 13.05
CA SER A 67 3.46 6.02 12.44
C SER A 67 3.75 6.46 11.01
N ALA A 68 4.92 7.05 10.73
CA ALA A 68 5.30 7.44 9.38
C ALA A 68 5.42 6.23 8.44
N GLN A 69 6.00 5.13 8.91
CA GLN A 69 6.07 3.87 8.14
C GLN A 69 4.68 3.30 7.85
N LEU A 70 3.78 3.32 8.83
CA LEU A 70 2.40 2.85 8.66
C LEU A 70 1.67 3.66 7.57
N THR A 71 1.78 4.99 7.60
CA THR A 71 1.18 5.85 6.59
C THR A 71 1.73 5.57 5.19
N LEU A 72 3.04 5.32 5.06
CA LEU A 72 3.66 4.94 3.79
C LEU A 72 3.08 3.63 3.26
N TYR A 73 3.02 2.59 4.09
CA TYR A 73 2.48 1.29 3.68
C TYR A 73 0.98 1.34 3.36
N GLN A 74 0.20 2.14 4.09
CA GLN A 74 -1.22 2.35 3.78
C GLN A 74 -1.41 2.98 2.40
N ARG A 75 -0.61 4.01 2.08
CA ARG A 75 -0.63 4.66 0.77
C ARG A 75 -0.24 3.69 -0.34
N ASP A 76 0.84 2.93 -0.15
CA ASP A 76 1.33 2.00 -1.17
C ASP A 76 0.33 0.85 -1.40
N THR A 77 -0.28 0.33 -0.34
CA THR A 77 -1.32 -0.70 -0.42
C THR A 77 -2.53 -0.19 -1.19
N SER A 78 -3.00 1.03 -0.90
CA SER A 78 -4.10 1.65 -1.64
C SER A 78 -3.74 1.87 -3.11
N GLY A 79 -2.53 2.34 -3.40
CA GLY A 79 -2.03 2.52 -4.77
C GLY A 79 -2.03 1.23 -5.57
N LEU A 80 -1.45 0.16 -5.02
CA LEU A 80 -1.43 -1.16 -5.65
C LEU A 80 -2.83 -1.74 -5.81
N SER A 81 -3.74 -1.53 -4.85
CA SER A 81 -5.13 -1.96 -4.96
C SER A 81 -5.88 -1.27 -6.10
N ASN A 82 -5.63 0.03 -6.30
CA ASN A 82 -6.21 0.79 -7.40
C ASN A 82 -5.68 0.31 -8.75
N GLU A 83 -4.35 0.13 -8.87
CA GLU A 83 -3.73 -0.40 -10.08
C GLU A 83 -4.22 -1.82 -10.39
N ASN A 84 -4.36 -2.66 -9.37
CA ASN A 84 -4.90 -4.01 -9.55
C ASN A 84 -6.34 -4.00 -10.08
N THR A 85 -7.17 -3.09 -9.57
CA THR A 85 -8.55 -2.90 -10.06
C THR A 85 -8.57 -2.43 -11.50
N GLU A 86 -7.73 -1.47 -11.87
CA GLU A 86 -7.62 -0.98 -13.25
C GLU A 86 -7.17 -2.08 -14.21
N LEU A 87 -6.15 -2.85 -13.82
CA LEU A 87 -5.66 -3.98 -14.62
C LEU A 87 -6.73 -5.06 -14.81
N LYS A 88 -7.51 -5.38 -13.77
CA LYS A 88 -8.64 -6.31 -13.88
C LYS A 88 -9.71 -5.80 -14.86
N ILE A 89 -10.08 -4.52 -14.78
CA ILE A 89 -11.04 -3.90 -15.71
C ILE A 89 -10.50 -3.97 -17.14
N ARG A 90 -9.23 -3.63 -17.34
CA ARG A 90 -8.59 -3.68 -18.66
C ARG A 90 -8.54 -5.09 -19.22
N LEU A 91 -8.20 -6.08 -18.39
CA LEU A 91 -8.19 -7.49 -18.77
C LEU A 91 -9.58 -7.94 -19.25
N GLN A 92 -10.61 -7.65 -18.46
CA GLN A 92 -12.00 -8.00 -18.81
C GLN A 92 -12.44 -7.35 -20.13
N ALA A 93 -12.06 -6.08 -20.37
CA ALA A 93 -12.35 -5.41 -21.64
C ALA A 93 -11.64 -6.08 -22.82
N MET A 94 -10.38 -6.50 -22.65
CA MET A 94 -9.64 -7.23 -23.67
C MET A 94 -10.24 -8.61 -23.96
N GLU A 95 -10.70 -9.32 -22.93
CA GLU A 95 -11.39 -10.61 -23.08
C GLU A 95 -12.70 -10.45 -23.89
N GLN A 96 -13.50 -9.43 -23.58
CA GLN A 96 -14.70 -9.12 -24.36
C GLN A 96 -14.38 -8.79 -25.82
N GLN A 97 -13.31 -8.02 -26.05
CA GLN A 97 -12.87 -7.70 -27.41
C GLN A 97 -12.41 -8.95 -28.18
N ALA A 98 -11.74 -9.89 -27.52
CA ALA A 98 -11.34 -11.16 -28.13
C ALA A 98 -12.56 -11.99 -28.53
N HIS A 99 -13.55 -12.13 -27.64
CA HIS A 99 -14.80 -12.84 -27.94
C HIS A 99 -15.56 -12.25 -29.13
N LEU A 100 -15.61 -10.92 -29.24
CA LEU A 100 -16.22 -10.25 -30.39
C LEU A 100 -15.46 -10.56 -31.69
N ARG A 101 -14.12 -10.59 -31.65
CA ARG A 101 -13.32 -10.95 -32.83
C ARG A 101 -13.53 -12.40 -33.25
N ASP A 102 -13.59 -13.33 -32.28
CA ASP A 102 -13.84 -14.73 -32.57
C ASP A 102 -15.22 -14.93 -33.20
N ALA A 103 -16.26 -14.29 -32.65
CA ALA A 103 -17.61 -14.32 -33.22
C ALA A 103 -17.67 -13.74 -34.65
N LEU A 104 -16.94 -12.65 -34.91
CA LEU A 104 -16.84 -12.07 -36.26
C LEU A 104 -16.10 -12.99 -37.23
N ASN A 105 -15.00 -13.62 -36.80
CA ASN A 105 -14.26 -14.59 -37.61
C ASN A 105 -15.14 -15.81 -37.96
N ASP A 106 -15.87 -16.36 -36.99
CA ASP A 106 -16.79 -17.47 -37.21
C ASP A 106 -17.91 -17.12 -38.19
N ALA A 107 -18.48 -15.91 -38.08
CA ALA A 107 -19.49 -15.42 -39.00
C ALA A 107 -18.93 -15.25 -40.42
N LEU A 108 -17.72 -14.72 -40.55
CA LEU A 108 -17.05 -14.55 -41.83
C LEU A 108 -16.72 -15.90 -42.47
N MET A 109 -16.23 -16.88 -41.70
CA MET A 109 -15.98 -18.23 -42.20
C MET A 109 -17.25 -18.88 -42.74
N LYS A 110 -18.38 -18.74 -42.04
CA LYS A 110 -19.68 -19.22 -42.52
C LYS A 110 -20.11 -18.54 -43.81
N GLU A 111 -19.88 -17.24 -43.96
CA GLU A 111 -20.22 -16.52 -45.20
C GLU A 111 -19.31 -16.94 -46.37
N VAL A 112 -18.02 -17.15 -46.12
CA VAL A 112 -17.10 -17.69 -47.13
C VAL A 112 -17.54 -19.09 -47.59
N GLU A 113 -17.92 -19.96 -46.66
CA GLU A 113 -18.45 -21.30 -46.98
C GLU A 113 -19.74 -21.20 -47.81
N ARG A 114 -20.69 -20.35 -47.40
CA ARG A 114 -21.94 -20.12 -48.13
C ARG A 114 -21.69 -19.63 -49.56
N LEU A 115 -20.75 -18.70 -49.73
CA LEU A 115 -20.36 -18.18 -51.04
C LEU A 115 -19.71 -19.26 -51.92
N LYS A 116 -18.80 -20.07 -51.37
CA LYS A 116 -18.20 -21.21 -52.10
C LYS A 116 -19.25 -22.19 -52.64
N ILE A 117 -20.31 -22.45 -51.87
CA ILE A 117 -21.43 -23.29 -52.30
C ILE A 117 -22.22 -22.60 -53.42
N ALA A 118 -22.52 -21.30 -53.28
CA ALA A 118 -23.29 -20.54 -54.28
C ALA A 118 -22.57 -20.34 -55.63
N THR A 119 -21.25 -20.18 -55.62
CA THR A 119 -20.44 -20.03 -56.83
C THR A 119 -20.18 -21.37 -57.54
N GLY A 120 -20.59 -22.49 -56.95
CA GLY A 120 -20.41 -23.82 -57.54
C GLY A 120 -18.97 -24.32 -57.46
N GLU A 121 -18.12 -23.78 -56.58
CA GLU A 121 -16.78 -24.32 -56.33
C GLU A 121 -16.81 -25.49 -55.34
N ALA A 122 -17.92 -25.69 -54.61
CA ALA A 122 -18.12 -26.79 -53.67
C ALA A 122 -18.66 -28.08 -54.33
N MET A 123 -18.35 -28.33 -55.61
CA MET A 123 -18.72 -29.60 -56.27
C MET A 123 -17.88 -30.75 -55.72
N ASN A 124 -18.55 -31.86 -55.42
CA ASN A 124 -17.88 -33.12 -55.08
C ASN A 124 -16.78 -33.45 -56.11
N PRO A 125 -15.61 -33.98 -55.69
CA PRO A 125 -14.56 -34.41 -56.62
C PRO A 125 -15.03 -35.48 -57.63
N THR A 126 -16.17 -36.13 -57.35
CA THR A 126 -16.77 -37.19 -58.14
C THR A 126 -17.55 -36.70 -59.37
N GLU A 127 -17.93 -35.42 -59.47
CA GLU A 127 -18.73 -34.91 -60.61
C GLU A 127 -17.95 -33.97 -61.56
N SER A 128 -16.67 -33.70 -61.29
CA SER A 128 -15.84 -32.81 -62.11
C SER A 128 -15.49 -33.36 -63.51
N PHE A 129 -15.90 -34.58 -63.87
CA PHE A 129 -15.60 -35.15 -65.20
C PHE A 129 -16.61 -34.75 -66.30
N ASN A 130 -17.63 -33.94 -66.03
CA ASN A 130 -18.69 -33.67 -67.03
C ASN A 130 -19.00 -32.20 -67.34
N MET A 131 -18.27 -31.22 -66.79
CA MET A 131 -18.49 -29.79 -67.08
C MET A 131 -17.36 -29.20 -67.96
N GLY A 132 -16.93 -29.95 -68.97
CA GLY A 132 -15.84 -29.58 -69.89
C GLY A 132 -16.23 -28.64 -71.04
N MET A 133 -17.44 -28.07 -71.04
CA MET A 133 -17.93 -27.26 -72.16
C MET A 133 -18.78 -26.11 -71.65
N HIS A 134 -18.17 -25.01 -71.18
CA HIS A 134 -18.61 -23.64 -71.47
C HIS A 134 -17.61 -22.61 -70.91
N GLN A 135 -16.67 -22.31 -71.78
CA GLN A 135 -15.77 -21.18 -71.80
C GLN A 135 -16.52 -19.84 -71.63
N MET A 136 -16.11 -19.01 -70.66
CA MET A 136 -16.25 -17.55 -70.77
C MET A 136 -14.91 -16.89 -70.44
N GLN A 137 -14.48 -16.09 -71.41
CA GLN A 137 -13.14 -15.56 -71.60
C GLN A 137 -13.13 -14.12 -71.04
N PHE A 138 -12.47 -13.89 -69.90
CA PHE A 138 -12.18 -12.53 -69.45
C PHE A 138 -10.77 -12.14 -69.90
N GLY A 139 -10.73 -11.14 -70.78
CA GLY A 139 -9.53 -10.63 -71.43
C GLY A 139 -8.53 -10.03 -70.44
N GLY A 140 -7.26 -10.36 -70.67
CA GLY A 140 -6.12 -9.82 -69.94
C GLY A 140 -5.88 -8.35 -70.25
N SER A 141 -5.78 -7.56 -69.20
CA SER A 141 -5.42 -6.14 -69.25
C SER A 141 -3.90 -5.98 -69.22
N ASN A 142 -3.39 -5.18 -70.15
CA ASN A 142 -1.99 -4.98 -70.48
C ASN A 142 -1.07 -4.60 -69.30
N PHE A 143 0.08 -5.28 -69.27
CA PHE A 143 1.27 -4.90 -68.49
C PHE A 143 1.86 -3.59 -69.05
N PHE A 144 2.02 -2.58 -68.19
CA PHE A 144 2.85 -1.41 -68.44
C PHE A 144 4.33 -1.74 -68.19
N SER A 145 5.18 -1.35 -69.13
CA SER A 145 6.64 -1.48 -69.11
C SER A 145 7.29 -0.45 -68.18
N MET A 146 8.18 -0.94 -67.31
CA MET A 146 9.04 -0.14 -66.43
C MET A 146 10.40 0.09 -67.13
N PRO A 147 10.95 1.31 -67.18
CA PRO A 147 12.37 1.51 -67.40
C PRO A 147 13.13 1.57 -66.08
N GLN A 148 14.25 0.85 -66.02
CA GLN A 148 15.26 0.99 -64.96
C GLN A 148 15.96 2.34 -65.05
N HIS A 149 16.19 2.98 -63.90
CA HIS A 149 17.28 3.93 -63.74
C HIS A 149 18.02 3.67 -62.42
N SER A 150 19.33 3.49 -62.58
CA SER A 150 20.37 3.32 -61.58
C SER A 150 20.74 4.63 -60.88
N GLY A 151 21.09 4.58 -59.58
CA GLY A 151 21.84 5.65 -58.90
C GLY A 151 21.79 5.60 -57.36
N PRO A 152 22.93 5.51 -56.66
CA PRO A 152 23.01 5.30 -55.20
C PRO A 152 23.18 6.61 -54.39
N SER A 153 23.31 6.48 -53.06
CA SER A 153 23.62 7.49 -52.01
C SER A 153 22.39 8.15 -51.35
N SER A 154 22.32 8.47 -50.06
CA SER A 154 23.17 8.28 -48.88
C SER A 154 22.32 8.56 -47.63
N HIS A 155 22.68 7.93 -46.51
CA HIS A 155 22.61 8.40 -45.11
C HIS A 155 21.34 9.07 -44.53
N HIS A 156 20.84 8.43 -43.47
CA HIS A 156 20.40 8.97 -42.18
C HIS A 156 19.47 10.19 -42.15
N GLN A 157 18.24 9.98 -41.66
CA GLN A 157 17.54 10.98 -40.85
C GLN A 157 16.48 10.36 -39.93
N ASP A 158 16.39 10.95 -38.74
CA ASP A 158 15.52 10.67 -37.59
C ASP A 158 14.03 10.51 -37.93
N ILE A 159 13.38 9.58 -37.22
CA ILE A 159 11.93 9.51 -37.12
C ILE A 159 11.49 10.30 -35.89
N GLN A 160 10.99 11.51 -36.12
CA GLN A 160 10.17 12.25 -35.17
C GLN A 160 8.69 11.92 -35.42
N PHE A 161 8.04 11.26 -34.45
CA PHE A 161 6.60 11.03 -34.47
C PHE A 161 5.86 12.33 -34.11
N GLN A 162 5.00 12.82 -35.00
CA GLN A 162 3.98 13.83 -34.69
C GLN A 162 2.65 13.34 -35.25
N PHE A 163 1.80 12.78 -34.38
CA PHE A 163 0.46 12.33 -34.73
C PHE A 163 -0.50 13.53 -34.59
N GLY A 164 -1.03 13.99 -35.71
CA GLY A 164 -2.13 14.96 -35.75
C GLY A 164 -3.42 14.32 -35.28
N HIS A 165 -4.10 14.96 -34.32
CA HIS A 165 -5.43 14.59 -33.88
C HIS A 165 -6.49 15.18 -34.83
N SER A 166 -7.34 14.33 -35.39
CA SER A 166 -8.63 14.71 -35.95
C SER A 166 -9.75 14.07 -35.11
N PRO A 167 -10.82 14.81 -34.74
CA PRO A 167 -11.91 14.27 -33.94
C PRO A 167 -12.95 13.61 -34.85
N SER A 168 -13.18 12.31 -34.66
CA SER A 168 -14.31 11.60 -35.28
C SER A 168 -15.50 11.60 -34.31
N ASN A 169 -16.49 12.38 -34.70
CA ASN A 169 -17.83 12.48 -34.13
C ASN A 169 -18.59 11.17 -34.42
N MET A 170 -19.00 10.41 -33.39
CA MET A 170 -19.90 9.26 -33.53
C MET A 170 -21.28 9.58 -32.94
N PRO A 171 -22.38 9.23 -33.62
CA PRO A 171 -23.71 9.40 -33.07
C PRO A 171 -24.05 8.28 -32.09
N ASN A 172 -24.71 8.69 -31.02
CA ASN A 172 -25.19 7.88 -29.92
C ASN A 172 -26.36 6.99 -30.40
N HIS A 173 -26.17 5.67 -30.45
CA HIS A 173 -27.28 4.71 -30.52
C HIS A 173 -27.44 3.99 -29.19
N GLN A 174 -28.49 4.42 -28.50
CA GLN A 174 -29.07 3.86 -27.29
C GLN A 174 -29.63 2.46 -27.59
N MET A 175 -29.08 1.42 -26.96
CA MET A 175 -29.76 0.12 -26.85
C MET A 175 -29.44 -0.58 -25.52
N GLN A 176 -30.49 -0.63 -24.69
CA GLN A 176 -30.81 -1.63 -23.68
C GLN A 176 -29.86 -1.84 -22.49
N GLN A 177 -30.20 -1.13 -21.41
CA GLN A 177 -29.86 -1.46 -20.02
C GLN A 177 -30.59 -2.74 -19.60
N THR A 178 -29.87 -3.84 -19.33
CA THR A 178 -30.42 -4.91 -18.47
C THR A 178 -29.41 -5.55 -17.52
N ASN A 179 -28.12 -5.18 -17.49
CA ASN A 179 -27.15 -5.92 -16.66
C ASN A 179 -26.20 -5.10 -15.77
N SER A 180 -26.48 -3.81 -15.56
CA SER A 180 -25.63 -2.93 -14.71
C SER A 180 -25.80 -3.14 -13.20
N HIS A 181 -26.78 -3.93 -12.75
CA HIS A 181 -27.08 -4.07 -11.32
C HIS A 181 -26.31 -5.20 -10.60
N GLN A 182 -25.73 -6.18 -11.30
CA GLN A 182 -24.99 -7.25 -10.60
C GLN A 182 -23.53 -6.90 -10.29
N MET A 183 -22.92 -5.94 -11.00
CA MET A 183 -21.50 -5.62 -10.82
C MET A 183 -21.24 -4.66 -9.63
N SER A 184 -22.20 -3.82 -9.26
CA SER A 184 -22.05 -2.88 -8.14
C SER A 184 -22.04 -3.56 -6.78
N ASP A 185 -22.79 -4.66 -6.59
CA ASP A 185 -22.87 -5.36 -5.31
C ASP A 185 -21.59 -6.15 -4.97
N MET A 186 -20.83 -6.58 -5.98
CA MET A 186 -19.59 -7.34 -5.74
C MET A 186 -18.40 -6.43 -5.39
N LEU A 187 -18.39 -5.16 -5.83
CA LEU A 187 -17.34 -4.20 -5.47
C LEU A 187 -17.58 -3.48 -4.13
N GLN A 188 -18.82 -3.48 -3.62
CA GLN A 188 -19.16 -2.86 -2.33
C GLN A 188 -18.88 -3.76 -1.12
N ASN A 189 -18.74 -5.07 -1.30
CA ASN A 189 -18.54 -5.98 -0.17
C ASN A 189 -17.07 -6.16 0.27
N ASP A 190 -16.09 -5.73 -0.53
CA ASP A 190 -14.66 -5.89 -0.19
C ASP A 190 -13.99 -4.57 0.26
N GLN A 191 -14.68 -3.45 0.09
CA GLN A 191 -14.23 -2.12 0.47
C GLN A 191 -15.19 -1.56 1.51
N LEU A 192 -14.87 -1.70 2.82
CA LEU A 192 -15.18 -0.77 3.93
C LEU A 192 -15.23 -1.45 5.32
N GLY A 193 -15.23 -2.79 5.41
CA GLY A 193 -15.45 -3.46 6.72
C GLY A 193 -14.23 -3.68 7.63
N ARG A 194 -12.98 -3.60 7.13
CA ARG A 194 -11.83 -4.20 7.85
C ARG A 194 -10.78 -3.25 8.41
N LEU A 195 -10.86 -1.94 8.16
CA LEU A 195 -9.86 -0.98 8.65
C LEU A 195 -10.44 0.18 9.48
N GLN A 196 -11.76 0.21 9.71
CA GLN A 196 -12.42 1.21 10.56
C GLN A 196 -12.36 0.84 12.04
N GLY A 197 -11.15 0.62 12.56
CA GLY A 197 -10.95 0.12 13.94
C GLY A 197 -9.64 0.53 14.61
N LEU A 198 -8.91 1.51 14.08
CA LEU A 198 -7.67 2.02 14.69
C LEU A 198 -7.77 3.51 15.02
N ASP A 199 -8.88 3.94 15.60
CA ASP A 199 -8.98 5.22 16.29
C ASP A 199 -8.39 5.08 17.70
N ILE A 200 -7.07 5.13 17.82
CA ILE A 200 -6.42 5.38 19.13
C ILE A 200 -6.42 6.89 19.34
N SER A 201 -7.60 7.42 19.65
CA SER A 201 -7.76 8.81 20.08
C SER A 201 -7.39 8.92 21.56
N SER A 202 -6.29 9.61 21.80
CA SER A 202 -5.82 10.08 23.09
C SER A 202 -6.82 11.05 23.72
N LYS A 203 -7.75 10.58 24.57
CA LYS A 203 -8.41 11.42 25.58
C LYS A 203 -8.67 10.62 26.85
N GLY A 204 -7.97 11.00 27.91
CA GLY A 204 -8.18 10.47 29.24
C GLY A 204 -9.56 10.80 29.80
N SER A 205 -10.12 9.86 30.53
CA SER A 205 -10.97 10.14 31.69
C SER A 205 -10.83 8.97 32.66
N THR A 206 -10.22 9.28 33.79
CA THR A 206 -10.03 8.41 34.94
C THR A 206 -11.40 8.08 35.55
N LEU A 207 -11.87 6.84 35.38
CA LEU A 207 -12.90 6.29 36.27
C LEU A 207 -12.20 5.40 37.29
N VAL A 208 -12.05 5.97 38.48
CA VAL A 208 -11.56 5.32 39.69
C VAL A 208 -12.47 4.14 40.03
N LYS A 209 -11.92 2.93 40.07
CA LYS A 209 -12.52 1.82 40.82
C LYS A 209 -11.46 1.23 41.74
N SER A 210 -11.61 1.55 43.01
CA SER A 210 -10.86 1.05 44.14
C SER A 210 -11.32 -0.37 44.48
N GLU A 211 -10.43 -1.37 44.34
CA GLU A 211 -10.58 -2.69 44.96
C GLU A 211 -9.23 -3.08 45.60
N GLY A 212 -9.33 -3.57 46.84
CA GLY A 212 -8.24 -3.67 47.83
C GLY A 212 -7.26 -4.83 47.64
N PRO A 213 -6.36 -5.05 48.62
CA PRO A 213 -5.28 -6.01 48.50
C PRO A 213 -5.78 -7.43 48.77
N SER A 214 -5.84 -8.27 47.74
CA SER A 214 -5.94 -9.73 47.91
C SER A 214 -4.56 -10.29 48.22
N ILE A 215 -4.31 -10.48 49.51
CA ILE A 215 -3.38 -11.47 50.02
C ILE A 215 -3.91 -12.86 49.63
N SER A 216 -3.09 -13.69 48.99
CA SER A 216 -3.23 -15.14 49.13
C SER A 216 -1.94 -15.85 48.73
N ALA A 217 -1.69 -16.93 49.46
CA ALA A 217 -0.42 -17.61 49.63
C ALA A 217 0.01 -18.42 48.40
N SER A 218 1.32 -18.56 48.24
CA SER A 218 1.92 -19.69 47.54
C SER A 218 3.18 -20.13 48.31
N GLU A 219 2.93 -21.08 49.20
CA GLU A 219 3.62 -22.36 49.33
C GLU A 219 5.15 -22.38 49.19
N SER A 220 5.77 -22.64 50.34
CA SER A 220 7.12 -23.17 50.53
C SER A 220 7.44 -24.30 49.55
N SER A 221 8.60 -24.22 48.91
CA SER A 221 9.28 -25.39 48.36
C SER A 221 10.75 -25.36 48.73
N THR A 222 11.05 -26.15 49.76
CA THR A 222 12.37 -26.72 50.07
C THR A 222 12.83 -27.62 48.93
N THR A 223 14.03 -27.42 48.39
CA THR A 223 14.85 -28.50 47.80
C THR A 223 16.32 -28.10 47.82
N PHE A 224 17.11 -28.93 48.53
CA PHE A 224 18.56 -29.13 48.59
C PHE A 224 19.50 -27.93 48.85
#